data_AF-A0A3M0XDT9-F1
#
_entry.id   AF-A0A3M0XDT9-F1
#
_cell.length_a   1.000
_cell.length_b   1.000
_cell.length_c   1.000
_cell.angle_alpha   90.00
_cell.angle_beta   90.00
_cell.angle_gamma   90.00
#
_symmetry.space_group_name_H-M   'P 1'
#
loop_
_entity.id
_entity.type
_entity.pdbx_description
1 polymer ?
#
loop_
_entity_poly.entity_id
_entity_poly.type
_entity_poly.pdbx_seq_one_letter_code
_entity_poly.pdbx_strand_id
1 'polypeptide(L)'
;MDISRLTLKSQEALQKAQDIALRYGHVEVDVEHLLLALIEQEEGLVPRILNKMDVPLDSLKGEIIKELQKRPSVAGPGREAGKIYVTQRLNKILIDAEAEAKRLRDEYISVEHILLAIIEEGETTPAGRILKLFNVDRDRFLQVLTSIRGHQRVTSAMPETAYEALKKYGVDLVGEARKGKLDPVIGRDAEIRRVIRILSRKTKNNPVLIGEPGVGKTAIVEGLAQRIVRGDVPDGLKDRSIFALDLGALMAGAKYRGEFEERLKAVLNEIKESQGRVILFIDELHNIVGAGRTEGSPDAGNLLKPMLARGELHCIGATTIDEYRKYIEKDAALERRFQPVLVEPPSVEDTISILRGLKERFELHHGVRIQDNALVAAAVLSNRYITDRYLPDKAIDLVDEACAMIRTEIDSMPAELDEVMRRIMQLEIEEAALKKEEDKASQARLEVIRRELSELRAKADSMKVQWEAEKEAIHKVREIRKEIEKIRRDIEEAERQYDLNKVAELKYSKLADAQRRLKEAEEQLSKVQSQGRLLREEVTEEEIAEVVSRWTGIPVTRLVESEREKLLRL
;
A
#
# COMPACT_ATOMS: atom_id res chain seq x y z
N MET A 1 -0.04 33.63 30.29
CA MET A 1 -0.45 32.38 29.63
C MET A 1 0.05 31.21 30.45
N ASP A 2 -0.79 30.20 30.66
CA ASP A 2 -0.38 28.97 31.33
C ASP A 2 0.23 27.99 30.33
N ILE A 3 1.54 27.76 30.42
CA ILE A 3 2.30 26.89 29.51
C ILE A 3 1.81 25.44 29.59
N SER A 4 1.22 25.02 30.72
CA SER A 4 0.70 23.66 30.90
C SER A 4 -0.51 23.36 30.01
N ARG A 5 -1.14 24.39 29.43
CA ARG A 5 -2.27 24.24 28.50
C ARG A 5 -1.85 24.16 27.03
N LEU A 6 -0.56 24.17 26.71
CA LEU A 6 -0.08 23.95 25.35
C LEU A 6 -0.07 22.45 25.02
N THR A 7 -0.44 22.11 23.78
CA THR A 7 -0.19 20.77 23.23
C THR A 7 1.32 20.51 23.13
N LEU A 8 1.73 19.24 23.07
CA LEU A 8 3.14 18.89 22.91
C LEU A 8 3.73 19.47 21.63
N LYS A 9 2.98 19.48 20.52
CA LYS A 9 3.42 20.10 19.26
C LYS A 9 3.56 21.61 19.36
N SER A 10 2.71 22.30 20.11
CA SER A 10 2.89 23.73 20.40
C SER A 10 4.13 24.00 21.26
N GLN A 11 4.42 23.14 22.24
CA GLN A 11 5.63 23.25 23.08
C GLN A 11 6.90 22.99 22.26
N GLU A 12 6.91 21.95 21.44
CA GLU A 12 7.99 21.64 20.49
C GLU A 12 8.25 22.82 19.54
N ALA A 13 7.20 23.44 19.00
CA ALA A 13 7.33 24.60 18.11
C ALA A 13 7.98 25.80 18.82
N LEU A 14 7.62 26.07 20.08
CA LEU A 14 8.24 27.14 20.87
C LEU A 14 9.70 26.86 21.19
N GLN A 15 10.05 25.62 21.51
CA GLN A 15 11.43 25.21 21.72
C GLN A 15 12.24 25.35 20.42
N LYS A 16 11.68 24.90 19.30
CA LYS A 16 12.32 25.02 17.99
C LYS A 16 12.49 26.48 17.56
N ALA A 17 11.53 27.35 17.87
CA ALA A 17 11.65 28.79 17.61
C ALA A 17 12.84 29.42 18.37
N GLN A 18 13.09 28.97 19.61
CA GLN A 18 14.28 29.37 20.38
C GLN A 18 15.57 28.88 19.71
N ASP A 19 15.60 27.62 19.25
CA ASP A 19 16.76 27.08 18.53
C ASP A 19 17.04 27.84 17.23
N ILE A 20 15.99 28.25 16.50
CA ILE A 20 16.13 29.08 15.30
C ILE A 20 16.71 30.44 15.67
N ALA A 21 16.20 31.11 16.69
CA ALA A 21 16.74 32.40 17.14
C ALA A 21 18.23 32.29 17.53
N LEU A 22 18.62 31.20 18.22
CA LEU A 22 20.01 30.91 18.55
C LEU A 22 20.88 30.76 17.30
N ARG A 23 20.41 29.96 16.33
CA ARG A 23 21.12 29.68 15.06
C ARG A 23 21.39 30.93 14.24
N TYR A 24 20.44 31.87 14.19
CA TYR A 24 20.60 33.15 13.48
C TYR A 24 21.29 34.24 14.32
N GLY A 25 21.69 33.94 15.56
CA GLY A 25 22.39 34.92 16.40
C GLY A 25 21.48 36.02 16.97
N HIS A 26 20.17 35.79 17.03
CA HIS A 26 19.21 36.73 17.59
C HIS A 26 19.16 36.63 19.13
N VAL A 27 18.91 37.75 19.79
CA VAL A 27 18.82 37.83 21.27
C VAL A 27 17.41 37.52 21.76
N GLU A 28 16.41 37.73 20.91
CA GLU A 28 14.99 37.58 21.22
C GLU A 28 14.31 36.62 20.24
N VAL A 29 13.40 35.78 20.73
CA VAL A 29 12.46 35.02 19.90
C VAL A 29 11.25 35.87 19.61
N ASP A 30 10.85 35.88 18.34
CA ASP A 30 9.73 36.63 17.82
C ASP A 30 8.88 35.78 16.88
N VAL A 31 7.78 36.33 16.39
CA VAL A 31 6.76 35.62 15.60
C VAL A 31 7.33 34.90 14.38
N GLU A 32 8.26 35.49 13.64
CA GLU A 32 8.84 34.87 12.44
C GLU A 32 9.62 33.58 12.75
N HIS A 33 10.22 33.48 13.94
CA HIS A 33 10.88 32.26 14.40
C HIS A 33 9.87 31.16 14.69
N LEU A 34 8.77 31.52 15.36
CA LEU A 34 7.70 30.58 15.65
C LEU A 34 6.98 30.14 14.39
N LEU A 35 6.73 31.07 13.46
CA LEU A 35 6.13 30.74 12.17
C LEU A 35 7.01 29.76 11.37
N LEU A 36 8.32 30.00 11.32
CA LEU A 36 9.25 29.06 10.69
C LEU A 36 9.24 27.69 11.39
N ALA A 37 9.27 27.67 12.73
CA ALA A 37 9.21 26.44 13.51
C ALA A 37 7.93 25.63 13.26
N LEU A 38 6.77 26.30 13.16
CA LEU A 38 5.49 25.66 12.84
C LEU A 38 5.47 25.06 11.43
N ILE A 39 6.10 25.74 10.46
CA ILE A 39 6.17 25.30 9.06
C ILE A 39 7.21 24.18 8.86
N GLU A 40 8.27 24.15 9.68
CA GLU A 40 9.30 23.10 9.67
C GLU A 40 8.93 21.87 10.52
N GLN A 41 7.83 21.93 11.27
CA GLN A 41 7.45 20.84 12.16
C GLN A 41 7.11 19.56 11.38
N GLU A 42 7.96 18.54 11.54
CA GLU A 42 7.73 17.21 10.96
C GLU A 42 6.41 16.61 11.48
N GLU A 43 5.62 16.06 10.55
CA GLU A 43 4.26 15.55 10.79
C GLU A 43 3.30 16.57 11.45
N GLY A 44 3.64 17.87 11.42
CA GLY A 44 2.84 18.93 12.02
C GLY A 44 1.52 19.18 11.28
N LEU A 45 0.52 19.70 11.99
CA LEU A 45 -0.77 20.08 11.40
C LEU A 45 -0.63 21.31 10.48
N VAL A 46 0.21 22.29 10.84
CA VAL A 46 0.41 23.52 10.07
C VAL A 46 0.93 23.28 8.64
N PRO A 47 2.01 22.50 8.40
CA PRO A 47 2.47 22.20 7.05
C PRO A 47 1.41 21.47 6.21
N ARG A 48 0.62 20.59 6.84
CA ARG A 48 -0.46 19.86 6.18
C ARG A 48 -1.59 20.79 5.72
N ILE A 49 -2.00 21.74 6.57
CA ILE A 49 -3.00 22.75 6.22
C ILE A 49 -2.50 23.60 5.05
N LEU A 50 -1.27 24.11 5.14
CA LEU A 50 -0.68 24.97 4.10
C LEU A 50 -0.53 24.23 2.76
N ASN A 51 -0.10 22.96 2.77
CA ASN A 51 -0.07 22.12 1.57
C ASN A 51 -1.46 21.94 0.94
N LYS A 52 -2.50 21.72 1.76
CA LYS A 52 -3.89 21.59 1.28
C LYS A 52 -4.49 22.92 0.81
N MET A 53 -3.88 24.05 1.18
CA MET A 53 -4.14 25.38 0.63
C MET A 53 -3.29 25.65 -0.64
N ASP A 54 -2.61 24.64 -1.19
CA ASP A 54 -1.73 24.77 -2.36
C ASP A 54 -0.61 25.81 -2.17
N VAL A 55 -0.14 26.01 -0.94
CA VAL A 55 0.94 26.94 -0.63
C VAL A 55 2.29 26.27 -0.87
N PRO A 56 3.18 26.84 -1.71
CA PRO A 56 4.52 26.31 -1.92
C PRO A 56 5.39 26.54 -0.67
N LEU A 57 5.47 25.52 0.20
CA LEU A 57 6.13 25.61 1.51
C LEU A 57 7.59 26.05 1.43
N ASP A 58 8.35 25.59 0.43
CA ASP A 58 9.76 25.97 0.29
C ASP A 58 9.93 27.45 -0.05
N SER A 59 9.05 28.00 -0.88
CA SER A 59 9.02 29.42 -1.18
C SER A 59 8.61 30.25 0.05
N LEU A 60 7.60 29.78 0.80
CA LEU A 60 7.16 30.42 2.04
C LEU A 60 8.27 30.46 3.09
N LYS A 61 8.95 29.33 3.32
CA LYS A 61 10.13 29.25 4.19
C LYS A 61 11.22 30.23 3.74
N GLY A 62 11.49 30.28 2.44
CA GLY A 62 12.48 31.19 1.86
C GLY A 62 12.23 32.65 2.20
N GLU A 63 10.97 33.12 2.09
CA GLU A 63 10.61 34.50 2.44
C GLU A 63 10.72 34.78 3.95
N ILE A 64 10.34 33.83 4.81
CA ILE A 64 10.50 33.96 6.26
C ILE A 64 11.98 34.05 6.64
N ILE A 65 12.83 33.20 6.05
CA ILE A 65 14.28 33.21 6.28
C ILE A 65 14.89 34.54 5.84
N LYS A 66 14.49 35.09 4.69
CA LYS A 66 14.95 36.42 4.24
C LYS A 66 14.59 37.51 5.25
N GLU A 67 13.42 37.45 5.87
CA GLU A 67 13.02 38.41 6.89
C GLU A 67 13.82 38.25 8.18
N LEU A 68 14.05 37.00 8.61
CA LEU A 68 14.91 36.70 9.76
C LEU A 68 16.34 37.23 9.54
N GLN A 69 16.90 37.10 8.34
CA GLN A 69 18.24 37.59 8.01
C GLN A 69 18.40 39.12 8.06
N LYS A 70 17.30 39.89 7.99
CA LYS A 70 17.35 41.36 8.14
C LYS A 70 17.49 41.79 9.59
N ARG A 71 17.23 40.90 10.56
CA ARG A 71 17.29 41.24 11.98
C ARG A 71 18.75 41.38 12.42
N PRO A 72 19.04 42.26 13.39
CA PRO A 72 20.38 42.37 13.95
C PRO A 72 20.81 41.06 14.61
N SER A 73 21.97 40.54 14.19
CA SER A 73 22.64 39.40 14.83
C SER A 73 23.73 39.90 15.79
N VAL A 74 23.80 39.34 17.00
CA VAL A 74 24.84 39.66 17.97
C VAL A 74 25.88 38.53 18.00
N ALA A 75 27.13 38.87 17.74
CA ALA A 75 28.28 37.97 17.89
C ALA A 75 29.21 38.50 18.99
N GLY A 76 29.46 37.72 20.04
CA GLY A 76 30.46 38.07 21.07
C GLY A 76 30.27 37.42 22.44
N PRO A 77 31.29 37.50 23.31
CA PRO A 77 31.32 36.86 24.65
C PRO A 77 30.40 37.50 25.71
N GLY A 78 29.63 38.54 25.35
CA GLY A 78 28.62 39.17 26.22
C GLY A 78 27.23 38.54 26.15
N ARG A 79 27.05 37.45 25.39
CA ARG A 79 25.79 36.70 25.34
C ARG A 79 25.69 35.88 26.64
N GLU A 80 24.77 36.23 27.54
CA GLU A 80 24.42 35.34 28.65
C GLU A 80 23.86 34.04 28.04
N ALA A 81 24.67 32.99 28.04
CA ALA A 81 24.28 31.69 27.52
C ALA A 81 23.03 31.20 28.27
N GLY A 82 21.92 31.03 27.53
CA GLY A 82 20.68 30.46 28.05
C GLY A 82 19.56 31.46 28.43
N LYS A 83 19.76 32.78 28.33
CA LYS A 83 18.66 33.75 28.46
C LYS A 83 18.21 34.25 27.10
N ILE A 84 17.23 33.57 26.52
CA ILE A 84 16.53 34.04 25.32
C ILE A 84 15.24 34.72 25.77
N TYR A 85 15.05 35.97 25.38
CA TYR A 85 13.85 36.72 25.71
C TYR A 85 12.76 36.48 24.65
N VAL A 86 11.50 36.50 25.07
CA VAL A 86 10.34 36.47 24.16
C VAL A 86 9.88 37.90 23.93
N THR A 87 9.70 38.31 22.67
CA THR A 87 9.20 39.66 22.36
C THR A 87 7.78 39.87 22.91
N GLN A 88 7.41 41.12 23.18
CA GLN A 88 6.03 41.45 23.58
C GLN A 88 5.01 41.05 22.51
N ARG A 89 5.39 41.15 21.23
CA ARG A 89 4.58 40.73 20.09
C ARG A 89 4.31 39.23 20.11
N LEU A 90 5.35 38.41 20.28
CA LEU A 90 5.18 36.96 20.39
C LEU A 90 4.36 36.56 21.63
N ASN A 91 4.56 37.21 22.77
CA ASN A 91 3.74 36.98 23.95
C ASN A 91 2.25 37.32 23.70
N LYS A 92 1.97 38.39 22.94
CA LYS A 92 0.61 38.74 22.51
C LYS A 92 -0.01 37.66 21.62
N ILE A 93 0.74 37.15 20.63
CA ILE A 93 0.29 36.02 19.78
C ILE A 93 -0.14 34.81 20.61
N LEU A 94 0.62 34.48 21.65
CA LEU A 94 0.30 33.34 22.50
C LEU A 94 -0.97 33.56 23.35
N ILE A 95 -1.23 34.79 23.77
CA ILE A 95 -2.48 35.18 24.45
C ILE A 95 -3.66 35.14 23.47
N ASP A 96 -3.47 35.65 22.26
CA ASP A 96 -4.50 35.65 21.21
C ASP A 96 -4.82 34.21 20.75
N ALA A 97 -3.82 33.33 20.70
CA ALA A 97 -4.00 31.90 20.47
C ALA A 97 -4.83 31.21 21.58
N GLU A 98 -4.67 31.63 22.84
CA GLU A 98 -5.54 31.17 23.93
C GLU A 98 -6.99 31.63 23.74
N ALA A 99 -7.20 32.85 23.24
CA ALA A 99 -8.53 33.35 22.92
C ALA A 99 -9.18 32.57 21.75
N GLU A 100 -8.42 32.24 20.71
CA GLU A 100 -8.88 31.41 19.60
C GLU A 100 -9.22 29.99 20.06
N ALA A 101 -8.41 29.37 20.92
CA ALA A 101 -8.72 28.07 21.53
C ALA A 101 -10.06 28.11 22.27
N LYS A 102 -10.31 29.13 23.09
CA LYS A 102 -11.59 29.32 23.79
C LYS A 102 -12.75 29.51 22.82
N ARG A 103 -12.54 30.25 21.73
CA ARG A 103 -13.55 30.50 20.69
C ARG A 103 -13.95 29.23 19.96
N LEU A 104 -12.99 28.34 19.71
CA LEU A 104 -13.21 26.99 19.16
C LEU A 104 -13.64 25.95 20.20
N ARG A 105 -13.78 26.35 21.46
CA ARG A 105 -14.18 25.52 22.62
C ARG A 105 -13.19 24.41 22.94
N ASP A 106 -11.91 24.69 22.75
CA ASP A 106 -10.80 23.79 23.01
C ASP A 106 -10.22 23.95 24.42
N GLU A 107 -9.74 22.83 24.97
CA GLU A 107 -9.17 22.78 26.32
C GLU A 107 -7.67 23.10 26.31
N TYR A 108 -6.98 22.77 25.21
CA TYR A 108 -5.56 23.04 24.99
C TYR A 108 -5.31 24.00 23.82
N ILE A 109 -4.16 24.69 23.87
CA ILE A 109 -3.69 25.62 22.84
C ILE A 109 -2.82 24.84 21.85
N SER A 110 -3.39 24.55 20.69
CA SER A 110 -2.75 23.81 19.61
C SER A 110 -2.12 24.74 18.55
N VAL A 111 -1.32 24.14 17.66
CA VAL A 111 -0.54 24.85 16.62
C VAL A 111 -1.43 25.63 15.64
N GLU A 112 -2.66 25.17 15.38
CA GLU A 112 -3.63 25.88 14.55
C GLU A 112 -4.12 27.18 15.19
N HIS A 113 -4.22 27.25 16.53
CA HIS A 113 -4.64 28.46 17.23
C HIS A 113 -3.53 29.52 17.16
N ILE A 114 -2.28 29.08 17.28
CA ILE A 114 -1.12 29.93 17.16
C ILE A 114 -1.04 30.50 15.74
N LEU A 115 -1.18 29.65 14.72
CA LEU A 115 -1.14 30.13 13.33
C LEU A 115 -2.31 31.07 13.01
N LEU A 116 -3.53 30.79 13.51
CA LEU A 116 -4.66 31.72 13.40
C LEU A 116 -4.34 33.08 13.99
N ALA A 117 -3.76 33.12 15.20
CA ALA A 117 -3.36 34.37 15.83
C ALA A 117 -2.30 35.13 15.00
N ILE A 118 -1.37 34.43 14.36
CA ILE A 118 -0.37 35.05 13.46
C ILE A 118 -1.03 35.62 12.19
N ILE A 119 -2.00 34.90 11.61
CA ILE A 119 -2.76 35.37 10.43
C ILE A 119 -3.51 36.68 10.77
N GLU A 120 -4.07 36.77 11.97
CA GLU A 120 -4.82 37.95 12.44
C GLU A 120 -3.97 39.20 12.70
N GLU A 121 -2.64 39.09 12.80
CA GLU A 121 -1.78 40.28 12.91
C GLU A 121 -1.86 41.18 11.67
N GLY A 122 -2.22 40.61 10.52
CA GLY A 122 -2.41 41.33 9.27
C GLY A 122 -1.11 41.87 8.64
N GLU A 123 -1.28 42.60 7.53
CA GLU A 123 -0.19 42.98 6.60
C GLU A 123 0.79 44.03 7.16
N THR A 124 0.46 44.64 8.29
CA THR A 124 1.32 45.61 8.98
C THR A 124 2.55 44.95 9.60
N THR A 125 2.51 43.62 9.78
CA THR A 125 3.61 42.83 10.33
C THR A 125 4.33 42.01 9.25
N PRO A 126 5.62 41.66 9.45
CA PRO A 126 6.34 40.86 8.47
C PRO A 126 5.72 39.47 8.25
N ALA A 127 5.42 38.74 9.32
CA ALA A 127 4.74 37.44 9.26
C ALA A 127 3.39 37.52 8.52
N GLY A 128 2.51 38.47 8.85
CA GLY A 128 1.21 38.63 8.19
C GLY A 128 1.33 39.04 6.72
N ARG A 129 2.29 39.89 6.36
CA ARG A 129 2.57 40.26 4.97
C ARG A 129 3.02 39.06 4.14
N ILE A 130 3.91 38.23 4.70
CA ILE A 130 4.37 37.00 4.04
C ILE A 130 3.20 36.04 3.85
N LEU A 131 2.41 35.77 4.89
CA LEU A 131 1.24 34.88 4.77
C LEU A 131 0.24 35.38 3.72
N LYS A 132 0.01 36.69 3.64
CA LYS A 132 -0.84 37.29 2.61
C LYS A 132 -0.31 37.09 1.19
N LEU A 133 1.01 37.23 0.99
CA LEU A 133 1.66 37.00 -0.31
C LEU A 133 1.38 35.58 -0.85
N PHE A 134 1.26 34.61 0.04
CA PHE A 134 0.94 33.21 -0.28
C PHE A 134 -0.57 32.89 -0.21
N ASN A 135 -1.44 33.90 -0.17
CA ASN A 135 -2.90 33.73 -0.06
C ASN A 135 -3.33 32.85 1.12
N VAL A 136 -2.67 33.04 2.27
CA VAL A 136 -3.07 32.45 3.55
C VAL A 136 -3.86 33.48 4.33
N ASP A 137 -5.20 33.38 4.25
CA ASP A 137 -6.14 34.19 5.02
C ASP A 137 -6.95 33.34 6.00
N ARG A 138 -7.64 34.01 6.93
CA ARG A 138 -8.40 33.37 8.01
C ARG A 138 -9.49 32.44 7.48
N ASP A 139 -10.25 32.88 6.48
CA ASP A 139 -11.41 32.13 5.98
C ASP A 139 -10.97 30.84 5.28
N ARG A 140 -9.97 30.94 4.41
CA ARG A 140 -9.39 29.78 3.72
C ARG A 140 -8.72 28.84 4.71
N PHE A 141 -8.00 29.37 5.70
CA PHE A 141 -7.41 28.57 6.77
C PHE A 141 -8.47 27.80 7.57
N LEU A 142 -9.56 28.46 7.99
CA LEU A 142 -10.65 27.82 8.74
C LEU A 142 -11.39 26.77 7.90
N GLN A 143 -11.61 27.01 6.62
CA GLN A 143 -12.19 26.01 5.71
C GLN A 143 -11.33 24.75 5.63
N VAL A 144 -10.02 24.90 5.44
CA VAL A 144 -9.09 23.77 5.35
C VAL A 144 -8.92 23.09 6.72
N LEU A 145 -8.82 23.85 7.80
CA LEU A 145 -8.78 23.32 9.16
C LEU A 145 -10.02 22.45 9.44
N THR A 146 -11.22 22.95 9.11
CA THR A 146 -12.47 22.19 9.27
C THR A 146 -12.45 20.89 8.46
N SER A 147 -11.83 20.88 7.29
CA SER A 147 -11.73 19.67 6.46
C SER A 147 -10.76 18.60 6.98
N ILE A 148 -9.82 18.97 7.87
CA ILE A 148 -8.82 18.06 8.46
C ILE A 148 -9.25 17.65 9.86
N ARG A 149 -9.66 18.63 10.68
CA ARG A 149 -10.04 18.47 12.08
C ARG A 149 -11.51 18.10 12.27
N GLY A 150 -12.36 18.37 11.28
CA GLY A 150 -13.80 18.12 11.38
C GLY A 150 -14.43 18.89 12.54
N HIS A 151 -15.19 18.17 13.38
CA HIS A 151 -15.82 18.70 14.59
C HIS A 151 -15.03 18.38 15.88
N GLN A 152 -13.83 17.82 15.75
CA GLN A 152 -13.06 17.38 16.91
C GLN A 152 -12.54 18.58 17.72
N ARG A 153 -12.52 18.42 19.05
CA ARG A 153 -11.98 19.42 19.98
C ARG A 153 -10.62 18.99 20.50
N VAL A 154 -9.76 19.95 20.78
CA VAL A 154 -8.43 19.72 21.37
C VAL A 154 -8.60 19.53 22.88
N THR A 155 -8.86 18.28 23.28
CA THR A 155 -9.09 17.89 24.69
C THR A 155 -7.93 17.11 25.30
N SER A 156 -6.82 16.95 24.58
CA SER A 156 -5.60 16.29 25.07
C SER A 156 -4.36 17.07 24.63
N ALA A 157 -3.22 16.75 25.25
CA ALA A 157 -1.93 17.33 24.89
C ALA A 157 -1.38 16.85 23.53
N MET A 158 -1.98 15.80 22.94
CA MET A 158 -1.59 15.19 21.66
C MET A 158 -2.83 15.04 20.76
N PRO A 159 -3.44 16.13 20.26
CA PRO A 159 -4.65 16.04 19.43
C PRO A 159 -4.41 15.45 18.03
N GLU A 160 -3.17 15.50 17.52
CA GLU A 160 -2.85 15.10 16.14
C GLU A 160 -3.01 13.59 15.91
N THR A 161 -2.94 12.79 16.98
CA THR A 161 -3.22 11.35 16.93
C THR A 161 -4.69 11.05 16.65
N ALA A 162 -5.60 11.99 16.94
CA ALA A 162 -7.03 11.85 16.75
C ALA A 162 -7.51 12.30 15.35
N TYR A 163 -6.72 13.13 14.66
CA TYR A 163 -7.07 13.64 13.34
C TYR A 163 -6.87 12.60 12.24
N GLU A 164 -7.93 12.32 11.48
CA GLU A 164 -7.95 11.34 10.38
C GLU A 164 -7.40 9.95 10.77
N ALA A 165 -7.70 9.51 11.99
CA ALA A 165 -7.27 8.22 12.52
C ALA A 165 -7.62 7.05 11.59
N LEU A 166 -8.78 7.12 10.92
CA LEU A 166 -9.20 6.12 9.92
C LEU A 166 -8.26 6.02 8.72
N LYS A 167 -7.67 7.13 8.25
CA LYS A 167 -6.71 7.11 7.14
C LYS A 167 -5.32 6.67 7.58
N LYS A 168 -4.95 6.95 8.84
CA LYS A 168 -3.65 6.59 9.39
C LYS A 168 -3.55 5.11 9.75
N TYR A 169 -4.65 4.56 10.28
CA TYR A 169 -4.71 3.20 10.83
C TYR A 169 -5.63 2.28 10.04
N GLY A 170 -6.05 2.68 8.84
CA GLY A 170 -6.90 1.87 7.99
C GLY A 170 -6.82 2.21 6.52
N VAL A 171 -7.33 1.30 5.70
CA VAL A 171 -7.34 1.39 4.24
C VAL A 171 -8.79 1.49 3.76
N ASP A 172 -9.10 2.54 3.00
CA ASP A 172 -10.42 2.70 2.37
C ASP A 172 -10.56 1.76 1.16
N LEU A 173 -11.18 0.60 1.36
CA LEU A 173 -11.37 -0.40 0.31
C LEU A 173 -12.28 0.10 -0.81
N VAL A 174 -13.28 0.93 -0.50
CA VAL A 174 -14.16 1.53 -1.54
C VAL A 174 -13.36 2.54 -2.35
N GLY A 175 -12.49 3.32 -1.69
CA GLY A 175 -11.52 4.19 -2.34
C GLY A 175 -10.56 3.45 -3.26
N GLU A 176 -9.96 2.34 -2.81
CA GLU A 176 -9.05 1.53 -3.63
C GLU A 176 -9.79 0.82 -4.79
N ALA A 177 -11.05 0.41 -4.58
CA ALA A 177 -11.92 -0.12 -5.64
C ALA A 177 -12.21 0.93 -6.74
N ARG A 178 -12.50 2.19 -6.36
CA ARG A 178 -12.66 3.29 -7.33
C ARG A 178 -11.38 3.53 -8.14
N LYS A 179 -10.22 3.39 -7.49
CA LYS A 179 -8.91 3.46 -8.14
C LYS A 179 -8.55 2.16 -8.89
N GLY A 180 -9.43 1.18 -9.02
CA GLY A 180 -9.18 -0.06 -9.77
C GLY A 180 -8.01 -0.90 -9.23
N LYS A 181 -7.57 -0.67 -7.99
CA LYS A 181 -6.40 -1.38 -7.43
C LYS A 181 -6.75 -2.76 -6.89
N LEU A 182 -7.97 -2.97 -6.41
CA LEU A 182 -8.41 -4.27 -5.89
C LEU A 182 -8.53 -5.31 -7.01
N ASP A 183 -8.14 -6.54 -6.73
CA ASP A 183 -8.25 -7.68 -7.65
C ASP A 183 -9.71 -8.03 -7.94
N PRO A 184 -10.04 -8.53 -9.14
CA PRO A 184 -11.38 -9.01 -9.43
C PRO A 184 -11.74 -10.16 -8.50
N VAL A 185 -12.96 -10.15 -7.97
CA VAL A 185 -13.46 -11.20 -7.08
C VAL A 185 -14.33 -12.16 -7.88
N ILE A 186 -13.92 -13.44 -7.93
CA ILE A 186 -14.58 -14.50 -8.71
C ILE A 186 -15.20 -15.53 -7.76
N GLY A 187 -16.41 -15.99 -8.07
CA GLY A 187 -17.03 -17.15 -7.39
C GLY A 187 -17.54 -16.91 -5.97
N ARG A 188 -17.59 -15.65 -5.48
CA ARG A 188 -18.02 -15.30 -4.10
C ARG A 188 -19.34 -14.55 -4.01
N ASP A 189 -20.19 -14.64 -5.05
CA ASP A 189 -21.44 -13.88 -5.13
C ASP A 189 -22.47 -14.26 -4.06
N ALA A 190 -22.48 -15.51 -3.59
CA ALA A 190 -23.42 -15.96 -2.57
C ALA A 190 -23.06 -15.37 -1.19
N GLU A 191 -21.77 -15.37 -0.85
CA GLU A 191 -21.21 -14.84 0.38
C GLU A 191 -21.34 -13.32 0.41
N ILE A 192 -20.98 -12.61 -0.68
CA ILE A 192 -21.14 -11.15 -0.77
C ILE A 192 -22.62 -10.77 -0.61
N ARG A 193 -23.55 -11.44 -1.31
CA ARG A 193 -25.00 -11.20 -1.13
C ARG A 193 -25.47 -11.50 0.30
N ARG A 194 -24.90 -12.50 0.96
CA ARG A 194 -25.20 -12.81 2.37
C ARG A 194 -24.69 -11.70 3.30
N VAL A 195 -23.49 -11.18 3.08
CA VAL A 195 -22.94 -10.03 3.83
C VAL A 195 -23.83 -8.79 3.65
N ILE A 196 -24.22 -8.45 2.41
CA ILE A 196 -25.14 -7.33 2.12
C ILE A 196 -26.46 -7.47 2.87
N ARG A 197 -27.07 -8.67 2.83
CA ARG A 197 -28.32 -8.94 3.55
C ARG A 197 -28.15 -8.75 5.05
N ILE A 198 -27.04 -9.20 5.63
CA ILE A 198 -26.76 -9.06 7.07
C ILE A 198 -26.60 -7.59 7.45
N LEU A 199 -25.79 -6.83 6.72
CA LEU A 199 -25.57 -5.39 6.96
C LEU A 199 -26.87 -4.58 6.89
N SER A 200 -27.86 -5.05 6.13
CA SER A 200 -29.17 -4.42 5.97
C SER A 200 -30.19 -4.80 7.07
N ARG A 201 -29.83 -5.69 8.01
CA ARG A 201 -30.74 -6.09 9.11
C ARG A 201 -30.81 -5.02 10.19
N LYS A 202 -31.93 -5.00 10.93
CA LYS A 202 -32.09 -4.16 12.13
C LYS A 202 -31.31 -4.70 13.34
N THR A 203 -31.15 -6.01 13.45
CA THR A 203 -30.43 -6.69 14.54
C THR A 203 -29.53 -7.78 13.98
N LYS A 204 -28.45 -8.11 14.70
CA LYS A 204 -27.39 -9.01 14.23
C LYS A 204 -26.89 -8.60 12.83
N ASN A 205 -26.58 -7.31 12.70
CA ASN A 205 -26.24 -6.66 11.43
C ASN A 205 -24.73 -6.55 11.19
N ASN A 206 -23.91 -7.18 12.03
CA ASN A 206 -22.46 -7.26 11.85
C ASN A 206 -22.12 -8.67 11.36
N PRO A 207 -21.76 -8.88 10.08
CA PRO A 207 -21.35 -10.19 9.59
C PRO A 207 -19.96 -10.56 10.12
N VAL A 208 -19.76 -11.84 10.43
CA VAL A 208 -18.43 -12.41 10.68
C VAL A 208 -18.19 -13.49 9.65
N LEU A 209 -17.18 -13.29 8.81
CA LEU A 209 -16.66 -14.27 7.86
C LEU A 209 -15.85 -15.31 8.63
N ILE A 210 -16.31 -16.56 8.62
CA ILE A 210 -15.71 -17.66 9.36
C ILE A 210 -15.23 -18.69 8.36
N GLY A 211 -13.94 -18.99 8.40
CA GLY A 211 -13.33 -20.00 7.54
C GLY A 211 -11.84 -20.08 7.80
N GLU A 212 -11.19 -21.05 7.19
CA GLU A 212 -9.76 -21.28 7.34
C GLU A 212 -8.93 -20.11 6.75
N PRO A 213 -7.66 -19.95 7.13
CA PRO A 213 -6.75 -19.00 6.48
C PRO A 213 -6.62 -19.31 4.99
N GLY A 214 -6.54 -18.27 4.15
CA GLY A 214 -6.34 -18.43 2.70
C GLY A 214 -7.60 -18.73 1.86
N VAL A 215 -8.78 -18.93 2.46
CA VAL A 215 -10.01 -19.23 1.67
C VAL A 215 -10.61 -18.02 0.93
N GLY A 216 -10.06 -16.81 1.11
CA GLY A 216 -10.56 -15.59 0.47
C GLY A 216 -11.59 -14.80 1.29
N LYS A 217 -11.46 -14.75 2.62
CA LYS A 217 -12.33 -13.92 3.49
C LYS A 217 -12.21 -12.43 3.14
N THR A 218 -10.99 -11.92 2.99
CA THR A 218 -10.73 -10.52 2.61
C THR A 218 -11.27 -10.20 1.22
N ALA A 219 -11.13 -11.12 0.26
CA ALA A 219 -11.68 -10.98 -1.09
C ALA A 219 -13.21 -10.78 -1.10
N ILE A 220 -13.96 -11.38 -0.17
CA ILE A 220 -15.41 -11.13 -0.04
C ILE A 220 -15.69 -9.66 0.32
N VAL A 221 -14.86 -9.06 1.17
CA VAL A 221 -15.02 -7.66 1.59
C VAL A 221 -14.59 -6.70 0.48
N GLU A 222 -13.53 -7.02 -0.22
CA GLU A 222 -13.11 -6.29 -1.44
C GLU A 222 -14.17 -6.36 -2.54
N GLY A 223 -14.80 -7.53 -2.71
CA GLY A 223 -15.90 -7.71 -3.66
C GLY A 223 -17.14 -6.91 -3.26
N LEU A 224 -17.42 -6.78 -1.97
CA LEU A 224 -18.44 -5.85 -1.48
C LEU A 224 -18.08 -4.41 -1.82
N ALA A 225 -16.82 -3.99 -1.62
CA ALA A 225 -16.37 -2.65 -1.96
C ALA A 225 -16.53 -2.36 -3.47
N GLN A 226 -16.19 -3.32 -4.34
CA GLN A 226 -16.43 -3.23 -5.79
C GLN A 226 -17.91 -3.07 -6.13
N ARG A 227 -18.81 -3.82 -5.47
CA ARG A 227 -20.25 -3.69 -5.68
C ARG A 227 -20.81 -2.34 -5.23
N ILE A 228 -20.31 -1.78 -4.12
CA ILE A 228 -20.67 -0.42 -3.69
C ILE A 228 -20.29 0.59 -4.78
N VAL A 229 -19.07 0.51 -5.33
CA VAL A 229 -18.62 1.40 -6.41
C VAL A 229 -19.48 1.27 -7.68
N ARG A 230 -19.93 0.05 -8.00
CA ARG A 230 -20.81 -0.22 -9.15
C ARG A 230 -22.28 0.16 -8.89
N GLY A 231 -22.65 0.52 -7.66
CA GLY A 231 -24.04 0.73 -7.26
C GLY A 231 -24.89 -0.55 -7.21
N ASP A 232 -24.26 -1.73 -7.27
CA ASP A 232 -24.91 -3.05 -7.15
C ASP A 232 -25.11 -3.43 -5.67
N VAL A 233 -25.71 -2.52 -4.91
CA VAL A 233 -26.06 -2.68 -3.50
C VAL A 233 -27.37 -1.93 -3.20
N PRO A 234 -28.12 -2.31 -2.15
CA PRO A 234 -29.27 -1.54 -1.68
C PRO A 234 -28.92 -0.08 -1.35
N ASP A 235 -29.89 0.83 -1.45
CA ASP A 235 -29.67 2.28 -1.27
C ASP A 235 -28.95 2.63 0.05
N GLY A 236 -29.27 1.91 1.12
CA GLY A 236 -28.63 2.12 2.43
C GLY A 236 -27.13 1.82 2.49
N LEU A 237 -26.55 1.20 1.45
CA LEU A 237 -25.12 0.86 1.34
C LEU A 237 -24.39 1.62 0.23
N LYS A 238 -25.08 2.30 -0.70
CA LYS A 238 -24.47 2.94 -1.88
C LYS A 238 -23.43 4.00 -1.51
N ASP A 239 -23.70 4.77 -0.46
CA ASP A 239 -22.84 5.87 -0.02
C ASP A 239 -21.92 5.50 1.16
N ARG A 240 -21.78 4.21 1.46
CA ARG A 240 -20.92 3.76 2.57
C ARG A 240 -19.48 3.53 2.12
N SER A 241 -18.54 3.87 3.01
CA SER A 241 -17.14 3.48 2.89
C SER A 241 -16.88 2.22 3.69
N ILE A 242 -15.92 1.40 3.24
CA ILE A 242 -15.42 0.25 3.99
C ILE A 242 -13.96 0.52 4.33
N PHE A 243 -13.64 0.57 5.61
CA PHE A 243 -12.27 0.76 6.09
C PHE A 243 -11.74 -0.54 6.68
N ALA A 244 -10.68 -1.08 6.09
CA ALA A 244 -9.93 -2.21 6.66
C ALA A 244 -9.00 -1.69 7.75
N LEU A 245 -9.12 -2.20 8.97
CA LEU A 245 -8.27 -1.81 10.10
C LEU A 245 -6.89 -2.47 9.98
N ASP A 246 -5.84 -1.68 10.08
CA ASP A 246 -4.46 -2.18 10.14
C ASP A 246 -4.01 -2.32 11.61
N LEU A 247 -4.05 -3.56 12.10
CA LEU A 247 -3.59 -3.90 13.45
C LEU A 247 -2.08 -3.66 13.61
N GLY A 248 -1.30 -3.88 12.57
CA GLY A 248 0.14 -3.64 12.56
C GLY A 248 0.46 -2.16 12.75
N ALA A 249 -0.21 -1.29 12.01
CA ALA A 249 -0.06 0.16 12.15
C ALA A 249 -0.50 0.69 13.53
N LEU A 250 -1.54 0.10 14.12
CA LEU A 250 -1.96 0.44 15.48
C LEU A 250 -0.92 0.03 16.53
N MET A 251 -0.29 -1.13 16.37
CA MET A 251 0.73 -1.66 17.28
C MET A 251 2.13 -1.03 17.05
N ALA A 252 2.43 -0.59 15.83
CA ALA A 252 3.72 -0.04 15.45
C ALA A 252 4.09 1.19 16.31
N GLY A 253 5.24 1.12 16.98
CA GLY A 253 5.72 2.20 17.85
C GLY A 253 4.96 2.36 19.16
N ALA A 254 3.98 1.51 19.49
CA ALA A 254 3.33 1.52 20.79
C ALA A 254 4.25 0.82 21.82
N LYS A 255 4.92 1.61 22.68
CA LYS A 255 5.75 1.05 23.77
C LYS A 255 4.91 0.54 24.93
N TYR A 256 3.66 1.01 25.04
CA TYR A 256 2.73 0.70 26.13
C TYR A 256 1.34 0.35 25.61
N ARG A 257 0.62 -0.56 26.29
CA ARG A 257 -0.75 -0.97 25.93
C ARG A 257 -1.74 0.20 25.82
N GLY A 258 -1.58 1.23 26.65
CA GLY A 258 -2.45 2.40 26.65
C GLY A 258 -2.44 3.18 25.33
N GLU A 259 -1.30 3.23 24.64
CA GLU A 259 -1.19 3.93 23.35
C GLU A 259 -1.99 3.22 22.24
N PHE A 260 -2.00 1.87 22.25
CA PHE A 260 -2.83 1.10 21.33
C PHE A 260 -4.32 1.38 21.56
N GLU A 261 -4.76 1.35 22.82
CA GLU A 261 -6.16 1.63 23.17
C GLU A 261 -6.57 3.05 22.80
N GLU A 262 -5.69 4.04 23.00
CA GLU A 262 -5.93 5.43 22.63
C GLU A 262 -6.09 5.60 21.11
N ARG A 263 -5.21 4.98 20.32
CA ARG A 263 -5.30 4.99 18.84
C ARG A 263 -6.56 4.30 18.35
N LEU A 264 -6.90 3.13 18.90
CA LEU A 264 -8.13 2.43 18.53
C LEU A 264 -9.38 3.24 18.93
N LYS A 265 -9.35 3.89 20.09
CA LYS A 265 -10.43 4.78 20.54
C LYS A 265 -10.60 5.98 19.60
N ALA A 266 -9.51 6.55 19.08
CA ALA A 266 -9.58 7.60 18.06
C ALA A 266 -10.27 7.11 16.79
N VAL A 267 -9.87 5.94 16.26
CA VAL A 267 -10.51 5.31 15.09
C VAL A 267 -12.01 5.07 15.34
N LEU A 268 -12.37 4.50 16.49
CA LEU A 268 -13.76 4.23 16.84
C LEU A 268 -14.59 5.50 17.00
N ASN A 269 -14.04 6.56 17.59
CA ASN A 269 -14.72 7.85 17.70
C ASN A 269 -14.99 8.46 16.32
N GLU A 270 -14.03 8.40 15.40
CA GLU A 270 -14.24 8.88 14.02
C GLU A 270 -15.35 8.10 13.30
N ILE A 271 -15.41 6.77 13.49
CA ILE A 271 -16.50 5.93 12.97
C ILE A 271 -17.84 6.33 13.58
N LYS A 272 -17.89 6.59 14.89
CA LYS A 272 -19.11 7.05 15.56
C LYS A 272 -19.61 8.37 14.98
N GLU A 273 -18.71 9.32 14.76
CA GLU A 273 -19.00 10.62 14.15
C GLU A 273 -19.45 10.51 12.68
N SER A 274 -19.06 9.43 11.99
CA SER A 274 -19.52 9.16 10.62
C SER A 274 -21.02 8.87 10.49
N GLN A 275 -21.72 8.64 11.61
CA GLN A 275 -23.16 8.33 11.68
C GLN A 275 -23.56 7.12 10.82
N GLY A 276 -22.72 6.06 10.84
CA GLY A 276 -23.00 4.80 10.14
C GLY A 276 -22.66 4.79 8.65
N ARG A 277 -22.03 5.86 8.13
CA ARG A 277 -21.47 5.90 6.76
C ARG A 277 -20.24 5.04 6.60
N VAL A 278 -19.49 4.79 7.68
CA VAL A 278 -18.30 3.93 7.67
C VAL A 278 -18.65 2.53 8.18
N ILE A 279 -18.27 1.52 7.42
CA ILE A 279 -18.23 0.11 7.84
C ILE A 279 -16.78 -0.23 8.14
N LEU A 280 -16.52 -0.73 9.36
CA LEU A 280 -15.19 -1.18 9.77
C LEU A 280 -14.99 -2.65 9.40
N PHE A 281 -13.99 -2.97 8.60
CA PHE A 281 -13.52 -4.34 8.41
C PHE A 281 -12.38 -4.65 9.37
N ILE A 282 -12.52 -5.72 10.13
CA ILE A 282 -11.53 -6.21 11.08
C ILE A 282 -11.13 -7.62 10.64
N ASP A 283 -9.95 -7.75 10.05
CA ASP A 283 -9.35 -9.06 9.88
C ASP A 283 -8.85 -9.58 11.23
N GLU A 284 -8.86 -10.90 11.39
CA GLU A 284 -8.52 -11.56 12.65
C GLU A 284 -9.25 -10.95 13.86
N LEU A 285 -10.58 -10.81 13.77
CA LEU A 285 -11.42 -10.16 14.77
C LEU A 285 -11.13 -10.62 16.21
N HIS A 286 -10.81 -11.91 16.39
CA HIS A 286 -10.45 -12.51 17.67
C HIS A 286 -9.24 -11.85 18.35
N ASN A 287 -8.30 -11.25 17.61
CA ASN A 287 -7.16 -10.54 18.17
C ASN A 287 -7.58 -9.28 18.95
N ILE A 288 -8.73 -8.68 18.58
CA ILE A 288 -9.26 -7.49 19.28
C ILE A 288 -10.18 -7.88 20.45
N VAL A 289 -10.97 -8.96 20.30
CA VAL A 289 -12.00 -9.35 21.30
C VAL A 289 -11.61 -10.48 22.25
N GLY A 290 -10.59 -11.28 21.90
CA GLY A 290 -10.22 -12.52 22.61
C GLY A 290 -8.85 -12.48 23.30
N ALA A 291 -8.07 -11.43 23.05
CA ALA A 291 -6.68 -11.25 23.49
C ALA A 291 -6.48 -11.14 25.01
N GLY A 292 -7.52 -10.78 25.78
CA GLY A 292 -7.40 -10.56 27.23
C GLY A 292 -7.12 -11.79 28.10
N ARG A 293 -7.03 -12.99 27.53
CA ARG A 293 -6.75 -14.24 28.27
C ARG A 293 -5.30 -14.71 28.19
N THR A 294 -4.50 -14.16 27.29
CA THR A 294 -3.05 -14.44 27.20
C THR A 294 -2.28 -13.23 27.70
N GLU A 295 -1.34 -13.43 28.62
CA GLU A 295 -0.47 -12.37 29.14
C GLU A 295 0.30 -11.72 27.99
N GLY A 296 -0.15 -10.55 27.52
CA GLY A 296 0.54 -9.84 26.45
C GLY A 296 -0.37 -8.95 25.61
N SER A 297 -1.54 -9.47 25.23
CA SER A 297 -2.32 -8.92 24.12
C SER A 297 -3.37 -7.89 24.56
N PRO A 298 -3.66 -6.84 23.76
CA PRO A 298 -4.60 -5.79 24.14
C PRO A 298 -6.06 -6.29 24.11
N ASP A 299 -6.82 -6.15 25.20
CA ASP A 299 -8.27 -6.47 25.23
C ASP A 299 -9.11 -5.23 24.90
N ALA A 300 -9.29 -5.00 23.61
CA ALA A 300 -10.12 -3.91 23.11
C ALA A 300 -11.61 -4.28 22.99
N GLY A 301 -12.00 -5.49 23.40
CA GLY A 301 -13.40 -5.92 23.38
C GLY A 301 -14.33 -5.01 24.20
N ASN A 302 -13.81 -4.42 25.28
CA ASN A 302 -14.55 -3.48 26.12
C ASN A 302 -14.85 -2.13 25.43
N LEU A 303 -14.05 -1.73 24.44
CA LEU A 303 -14.30 -0.54 23.64
C LEU A 303 -15.37 -0.78 22.57
N LEU A 304 -15.36 -1.97 21.95
CA LEU A 304 -16.28 -2.32 20.86
C LEU A 304 -17.71 -2.63 21.36
N LYS A 305 -17.84 -3.38 22.46
CA LYS A 305 -19.14 -3.89 22.96
C LYS A 305 -20.19 -2.79 23.15
N PRO A 306 -19.90 -1.64 23.79
CA PRO A 306 -20.90 -0.58 23.97
C PRO A 306 -21.36 0.04 22.65
N MET A 307 -20.46 0.20 21.68
CA MET A 307 -20.78 0.80 20.39
C MET A 307 -21.62 -0.14 19.51
N LEU A 308 -21.28 -1.43 19.50
CA LEU A 308 -22.08 -2.49 18.88
C LEU A 308 -23.45 -2.62 19.55
N ALA A 309 -23.52 -2.44 20.86
CA ALA A 309 -24.77 -2.48 21.61
C ALA A 309 -25.72 -1.34 21.22
N ARG A 310 -25.19 -0.14 21.01
CA ARG A 310 -25.94 1.08 20.60
C ARG A 310 -26.19 1.17 19.09
N GLY A 311 -25.57 0.32 18.27
CA GLY A 311 -25.65 0.41 16.81
C GLY A 311 -24.84 1.58 16.22
N GLU A 312 -23.93 2.16 17.00
CA GLU A 312 -23.04 3.24 16.56
C GLU A 312 -21.91 2.71 15.66
N LEU A 313 -21.57 1.42 15.79
CA LEU A 313 -20.54 0.74 15.01
C LEU A 313 -21.18 -0.32 14.11
N HIS A 314 -20.89 -0.24 12.81
CA HIS A 314 -21.14 -1.31 11.84
C HIS A 314 -19.79 -1.91 11.46
N CYS A 315 -19.65 -3.22 11.59
CA CYS A 315 -18.42 -3.89 11.23
C CYS A 315 -18.63 -5.23 10.53
N ILE A 316 -17.61 -5.61 9.77
CA ILE A 316 -17.43 -6.93 9.17
C ILE A 316 -16.20 -7.54 9.86
N GLY A 317 -16.35 -8.69 10.49
CA GLY A 317 -15.22 -9.42 11.07
C GLY A 317 -14.77 -10.57 10.18
N ALA A 318 -13.51 -10.97 10.27
CA ALA A 318 -13.01 -12.24 9.74
C ALA A 318 -12.24 -13.01 10.83
N THR A 319 -12.42 -14.33 10.90
CA THR A 319 -11.72 -15.20 11.89
C THR A 319 -11.83 -16.67 11.48
N THR A 320 -11.10 -17.56 12.15
CA THR A 320 -11.25 -19.02 11.97
C THR A 320 -12.46 -19.57 12.75
N ILE A 321 -12.88 -20.79 12.40
CA ILE A 321 -14.02 -21.46 13.06
C ILE A 321 -13.76 -21.64 14.56
N ASP A 322 -12.54 -22.06 14.91
CA ASP A 322 -12.18 -22.36 16.30
C ASP A 322 -12.08 -21.09 17.16
N GLU A 323 -11.52 -20.01 16.61
CA GLU A 323 -11.48 -18.71 17.28
C GLU A 323 -12.88 -18.13 17.48
N TYR A 324 -13.75 -18.22 16.48
CA TYR A 324 -15.13 -17.77 16.60
C TYR A 324 -15.83 -18.49 17.76
N ARG A 325 -15.73 -19.83 17.82
CA ARG A 325 -16.29 -20.66 18.89
C ARG A 325 -15.69 -20.31 20.25
N LYS A 326 -14.39 -20.02 20.31
CA LYS A 326 -13.67 -19.77 21.56
C LYS A 326 -13.92 -18.38 22.14
N TYR A 327 -13.99 -17.34 21.29
CA TYR A 327 -13.97 -15.94 21.72
C TYR A 327 -15.26 -15.16 21.43
N ILE A 328 -16.02 -15.51 20.39
CA ILE A 328 -17.22 -14.76 19.99
C ILE A 328 -18.49 -15.47 20.43
N GLU A 329 -18.62 -16.77 20.15
CA GLU A 329 -19.82 -17.55 20.47
C GLU A 329 -20.04 -17.70 21.97
N LYS A 330 -18.95 -17.79 22.76
CA LYS A 330 -19.03 -17.85 24.23
C LYS A 330 -19.37 -16.50 24.89
N ASP A 331 -19.27 -15.38 24.17
CA ASP A 331 -19.58 -14.06 24.70
C ASP A 331 -20.99 -13.62 24.27
N ALA A 332 -21.94 -13.69 25.21
CA ALA A 332 -23.34 -13.39 24.96
C ALA A 332 -23.61 -11.93 24.53
N ALA A 333 -22.68 -10.99 24.73
CA ALA A 333 -22.80 -9.62 24.22
C ALA A 333 -22.46 -9.55 22.72
N LEU A 334 -21.39 -10.25 22.31
CA LEU A 334 -20.92 -10.29 20.92
C LEU A 334 -21.83 -11.18 20.05
N GLU A 335 -22.21 -12.37 20.53
CA GLU A 335 -23.06 -13.33 19.83
C GLU A 335 -24.44 -12.74 19.43
N ARG A 336 -24.94 -11.78 20.21
CA ARG A 336 -26.19 -11.06 19.92
C ARG A 336 -26.04 -9.94 18.89
N ARG A 337 -24.83 -9.59 18.50
CA ARG A 337 -24.53 -8.49 17.55
C ARG A 337 -23.92 -8.98 16.25
N PHE A 338 -23.24 -10.12 16.29
CA PHE A 338 -22.64 -10.74 15.13
C PHE A 338 -23.53 -11.81 14.51
N GLN A 339 -23.37 -12.00 13.19
CA GLN A 339 -24.00 -13.07 12.42
C GLN A 339 -22.92 -13.85 11.66
N PRO A 340 -22.77 -15.16 11.91
CA PRO A 340 -21.79 -15.98 11.20
C PRO A 340 -22.13 -16.15 9.71
N VAL A 341 -21.08 -16.07 8.89
CA VAL A 341 -21.06 -16.36 7.45
C VAL A 341 -19.94 -17.35 7.21
N LEU A 342 -20.29 -18.62 6.99
CA LEU A 342 -19.32 -19.66 6.68
C LEU A 342 -18.75 -19.42 5.28
N VAL A 343 -17.42 -19.45 5.18
CA VAL A 343 -16.65 -19.32 3.94
C VAL A 343 -15.87 -20.60 3.76
N GLU A 344 -16.33 -21.44 2.84
CA GLU A 344 -15.68 -22.71 2.53
C GLU A 344 -14.57 -22.51 1.49
N PRO A 345 -13.51 -23.34 1.52
CA PRO A 345 -12.54 -23.41 0.43
C PRO A 345 -13.28 -23.69 -0.90
N PRO A 346 -12.91 -23.01 -1.99
CA PRO A 346 -13.45 -23.29 -3.31
C PRO A 346 -13.05 -24.69 -3.78
N SER A 347 -13.84 -25.26 -4.69
CA SER A 347 -13.45 -26.49 -5.38
C SER A 347 -12.22 -26.25 -6.28
N VAL A 348 -11.64 -27.33 -6.81
CA VAL A 348 -10.55 -27.23 -7.80
C VAL A 348 -11.05 -26.48 -9.05
N GLU A 349 -12.26 -26.76 -9.53
CA GLU A 349 -12.86 -26.10 -10.70
C GLU A 349 -13.12 -24.61 -10.45
N ASP A 350 -13.63 -24.27 -9.28
CA ASP A 350 -13.82 -22.87 -8.87
C ASP A 350 -12.48 -22.14 -8.75
N THR A 351 -11.46 -22.82 -8.23
CA THR A 351 -10.10 -22.27 -8.12
C THR A 351 -9.51 -21.99 -9.50
N ILE A 352 -9.69 -22.89 -10.47
CA ILE A 352 -9.26 -22.65 -11.86
C ILE A 352 -9.95 -21.40 -12.41
N SER A 353 -11.24 -21.23 -12.12
CA SER A 353 -12.00 -20.04 -12.54
C SER A 353 -11.47 -18.76 -11.87
N ILE A 354 -11.12 -18.82 -10.59
CA ILE A 354 -10.47 -17.72 -9.86
C ILE A 354 -9.13 -17.37 -10.51
N LEU A 355 -8.27 -18.37 -10.74
CA LEU A 355 -6.96 -18.19 -11.37
C LEU A 355 -7.09 -17.59 -12.79
N ARG A 356 -8.07 -18.03 -13.59
CA ARG A 356 -8.36 -17.45 -14.90
C ARG A 356 -8.76 -15.98 -14.81
N GLY A 357 -9.51 -15.60 -13.78
CA GLY A 357 -9.87 -14.20 -13.52
C GLY A 357 -8.69 -13.33 -13.08
N LEU A 358 -7.70 -13.92 -12.39
CA LEU A 358 -6.48 -13.23 -11.94
C LEU A 358 -5.34 -13.26 -12.99
N LYS A 359 -5.44 -14.13 -14.00
CA LYS A 359 -4.41 -14.37 -15.02
C LYS A 359 -3.87 -13.09 -15.64
N GLU A 360 -4.75 -12.22 -16.14
CA GLU A 360 -4.31 -10.99 -16.82
C GLU A 360 -3.49 -10.07 -15.89
N ARG A 361 -3.82 -10.03 -14.59
CA ARG A 361 -3.08 -9.21 -13.60
C ARG A 361 -1.69 -9.78 -13.32
N PHE A 362 -1.57 -11.09 -13.14
CA PHE A 362 -0.27 -11.73 -12.94
C PHE A 362 0.63 -11.60 -14.17
N GLU A 363 0.09 -11.83 -15.36
CA GLU A 363 0.80 -11.67 -16.62
C GLU A 363 1.35 -10.24 -16.78
N LEU A 364 0.57 -9.23 -16.40
CA LEU A 364 0.98 -7.83 -16.49
C LEU A 364 1.99 -7.44 -15.42
N HIS A 365 1.78 -7.86 -14.17
CA HIS A 365 2.67 -7.57 -13.05
C HIS A 365 4.09 -8.11 -13.32
N HIS A 366 4.18 -9.41 -13.63
CA HIS A 366 5.44 -10.09 -13.90
C HIS A 366 5.96 -9.86 -15.31
N GLY A 367 5.09 -9.51 -16.26
CA GLY A 367 5.47 -9.38 -17.67
C GLY A 367 5.77 -10.73 -18.32
N VAL A 368 5.00 -11.76 -17.96
CA VAL A 368 5.07 -13.12 -18.49
C VAL A 368 3.70 -13.50 -19.07
N ARG A 369 3.62 -14.66 -19.73
CA ARG A 369 2.36 -15.27 -20.18
C ARG A 369 2.10 -16.52 -19.36
N ILE A 370 0.84 -16.80 -19.03
CA ILE A 370 0.47 -17.98 -18.25
C ILE A 370 -0.41 -18.87 -19.12
N GLN A 371 0.01 -20.11 -19.35
CA GLN A 371 -0.82 -21.07 -20.10
C GLN A 371 -2.01 -21.52 -19.24
N ASP A 372 -3.14 -21.85 -19.88
CA ASP A 372 -4.33 -22.31 -19.15
C ASP A 372 -4.07 -23.63 -18.42
N ASN A 373 -3.29 -24.54 -19.04
CA ASN A 373 -2.87 -25.78 -18.41
C ASN A 373 -2.04 -25.57 -17.14
N ALA A 374 -1.25 -24.49 -17.07
CA ALA A 374 -0.50 -24.13 -15.86
C ALA A 374 -1.46 -23.77 -14.70
N LEU A 375 -2.57 -23.09 -14.99
CA LEU A 375 -3.58 -22.77 -13.97
C LEU A 375 -4.29 -24.03 -13.46
N VAL A 376 -4.58 -24.96 -14.37
CA VAL A 376 -5.15 -26.27 -14.03
C VAL A 376 -4.17 -27.05 -13.14
N ALA A 377 -2.90 -27.15 -13.56
CA ALA A 377 -1.85 -27.81 -12.79
C ALA A 377 -1.69 -27.17 -11.41
N ALA A 378 -1.70 -25.84 -11.31
CA ALA A 378 -1.56 -25.14 -10.03
C ALA A 378 -2.70 -25.49 -9.06
N ALA A 379 -3.94 -25.52 -9.54
CA ALA A 379 -5.09 -25.91 -8.71
C ALA A 379 -5.06 -27.39 -8.32
N VAL A 380 -4.75 -28.29 -9.25
CA VAL A 380 -4.76 -29.75 -9.03
C VAL A 380 -3.61 -30.18 -8.12
N LEU A 381 -2.38 -29.77 -8.45
CA LEU A 381 -1.18 -30.16 -7.70
C LEU A 381 -1.16 -29.55 -6.30
N SER A 382 -1.54 -28.27 -6.15
CA SER A 382 -1.62 -27.66 -4.81
C SER A 382 -2.68 -28.32 -3.94
N ASN A 383 -3.83 -28.68 -4.51
CA ASN A 383 -4.87 -29.36 -3.74
C ASN A 383 -4.42 -30.74 -3.26
N ARG A 384 -3.61 -31.44 -4.06
CA ARG A 384 -3.18 -32.81 -3.77
C ARG A 384 -1.98 -32.91 -2.85
N TYR A 385 -0.96 -32.07 -3.05
CA TYR A 385 0.34 -32.22 -2.39
C TYR A 385 0.59 -31.22 -1.26
N ILE A 386 -0.09 -30.07 -1.26
CA ILE A 386 0.04 -29.04 -0.22
C ILE A 386 -1.21 -29.12 0.67
N THR A 387 -1.12 -29.85 1.79
CA THR A 387 -2.28 -30.22 2.62
C THR A 387 -2.49 -29.33 3.84
N ASP A 388 -1.47 -28.57 4.23
CA ASP A 388 -1.44 -27.63 5.35
C ASP A 388 -2.04 -26.25 5.02
N ARG A 389 -2.25 -25.97 3.72
CA ARG A 389 -2.87 -24.74 3.22
C ARG A 389 -4.15 -25.01 2.44
N TYR A 390 -5.00 -23.99 2.33
CA TYR A 390 -6.29 -24.07 1.68
C TYR A 390 -6.31 -23.34 0.33
N LEU A 391 -7.20 -23.80 -0.56
CA LEU A 391 -7.53 -23.07 -1.78
C LEU A 391 -8.34 -21.80 -1.45
N PRO A 392 -8.27 -20.74 -2.27
CA PRO A 392 -7.45 -20.61 -3.48
C PRO A 392 -6.00 -20.15 -3.21
N ASP A 393 -5.68 -19.71 -1.99
CA ASP A 393 -4.40 -19.09 -1.62
C ASP A 393 -3.16 -19.85 -2.11
N LYS A 394 -3.04 -21.14 -1.76
CA LYS A 394 -1.89 -21.95 -2.18
C LYS A 394 -1.73 -22.08 -3.70
N ALA A 395 -2.82 -22.03 -4.47
CA ALA A 395 -2.76 -22.15 -5.92
C ALA A 395 -2.36 -20.82 -6.57
N ILE A 396 -2.85 -19.71 -6.00
CA ILE A 396 -2.46 -18.35 -6.41
C ILE A 396 -0.96 -18.15 -6.17
N ASP A 397 -0.48 -18.55 -4.99
CA ASP A 397 0.93 -18.43 -4.59
C ASP A 397 1.86 -19.26 -5.48
N LEU A 398 1.46 -20.48 -5.87
CA LEU A 398 2.23 -21.26 -6.86
C LEU A 398 2.33 -20.58 -8.23
N VAL A 399 1.24 -19.99 -8.71
CA VAL A 399 1.24 -19.26 -9.99
C VAL A 399 2.13 -18.02 -9.89
N ASP A 400 2.05 -17.29 -8.77
CA ASP A 400 2.87 -16.11 -8.53
C ASP A 400 4.36 -16.44 -8.47
N GLU A 401 4.76 -17.48 -7.73
CA GLU A 401 6.15 -17.93 -7.66
C GLU A 401 6.67 -18.42 -9.02
N ALA A 402 5.86 -19.19 -9.78
CA ALA A 402 6.24 -19.63 -11.12
C ALA A 402 6.42 -18.44 -12.09
N CYS A 403 5.57 -17.41 -11.98
CA CYS A 403 5.73 -16.17 -12.74
C CYS A 403 7.01 -15.42 -12.34
N ALA A 404 7.30 -15.31 -11.05
CA ALA A 404 8.49 -14.66 -10.53
C ALA A 404 9.78 -15.39 -10.94
N MET A 405 9.74 -16.72 -10.99
CA MET A 405 10.84 -17.56 -11.46
C MET A 405 11.17 -17.26 -12.93
N ILE A 406 10.19 -17.35 -13.83
CA ILE A 406 10.36 -17.03 -15.26
C ILE A 406 10.82 -15.58 -15.44
N ARG A 407 10.26 -14.65 -14.65
CA ARG A 407 10.68 -13.26 -14.70
C ARG A 407 12.16 -13.08 -14.36
N THR A 408 12.63 -13.78 -13.34
CA THR A 408 14.04 -13.72 -12.92
C THR A 408 14.96 -14.30 -14.00
N GLU A 409 14.53 -15.36 -14.68
CA GLU A 409 15.27 -15.93 -15.82
C GLU A 409 15.38 -14.96 -17.00
N ILE A 410 14.30 -14.25 -17.35
CA ILE A 410 14.28 -13.23 -18.42
C ILE A 410 15.26 -12.09 -18.12
N ASP A 411 15.30 -11.64 -16.87
CA ASP A 411 16.15 -10.52 -16.48
C ASP A 411 17.63 -10.94 -16.32
N SER A 412 17.89 -12.25 -16.18
CA SER A 412 19.21 -12.85 -15.99
C SER A 412 19.84 -13.38 -17.29
N MET A 413 21.13 -13.72 -17.22
CA MET A 413 21.81 -14.40 -18.31
C MET A 413 21.29 -15.84 -18.43
N PRO A 414 20.92 -16.31 -19.65
CA PRO A 414 20.49 -17.69 -19.85
C PRO A 414 21.57 -18.68 -19.42
N ALA A 415 21.17 -19.80 -18.82
CA ALA A 415 22.10 -20.83 -18.33
C ALA A 415 23.05 -21.34 -19.44
N GLU A 416 22.53 -21.49 -20.66
CA GLU A 416 23.30 -21.93 -21.82
C GLU A 416 24.41 -20.91 -22.20
N LEU A 417 24.13 -19.61 -22.06
CA LEU A 417 25.11 -18.56 -22.32
C LEU A 417 26.12 -18.46 -21.19
N ASP A 418 25.69 -18.55 -19.93
CA ASP A 418 26.57 -18.57 -18.76
C ASP A 418 27.55 -19.76 -18.81
N GLU A 419 27.09 -20.95 -19.22
CA GLU A 419 27.96 -22.12 -19.38
C GLU A 419 29.06 -21.88 -20.43
N VAL A 420 28.70 -21.32 -21.60
CA VAL A 420 29.67 -20.96 -22.65
C VAL A 420 30.65 -19.90 -22.14
N MET A 421 30.17 -18.88 -21.43
CA MET A 421 31.03 -17.82 -20.87
C MET A 421 31.99 -18.33 -19.80
N ARG A 422 31.54 -19.21 -18.90
CA ARG A 422 32.41 -19.86 -17.93
C ARG A 422 33.48 -20.71 -18.62
N ARG A 423 33.12 -21.42 -19.70
CA ARG A 423 34.09 -22.21 -20.46
C ARG A 423 35.13 -21.32 -21.15
N ILE A 424 34.72 -20.19 -21.72
CA ILE A 424 35.64 -19.19 -22.28
C ILE A 424 36.61 -18.70 -21.20
N MET A 425 36.11 -18.32 -20.03
CA MET A 425 36.94 -17.84 -18.93
C MET A 425 37.98 -18.89 -18.48
N GLN A 426 37.60 -20.16 -18.38
CA GLN A 426 38.53 -21.25 -18.06
C GLN A 426 39.66 -21.37 -19.10
N LEU A 427 39.30 -21.34 -20.39
CA LEU A 427 40.27 -21.44 -21.48
C LEU A 427 41.17 -20.20 -21.59
N GLU A 428 40.67 -19.01 -21.25
CA GLU A 428 41.49 -17.78 -21.20
C GLU A 428 42.54 -17.85 -20.09
N ILE A 429 42.20 -18.43 -18.93
CA ILE A 429 43.16 -18.67 -17.85
C ILE A 429 44.23 -19.69 -18.29
N GLU A 430 43.81 -20.78 -18.95
CA GLU A 430 44.72 -21.80 -19.50
C GLU A 430 45.64 -21.19 -20.58
N GLU A 431 45.09 -20.34 -21.47
CA GLU A 431 45.87 -19.60 -22.48
C GLU A 431 46.92 -18.71 -21.82
N ALA A 432 46.54 -17.93 -20.80
CA ALA A 432 47.44 -17.02 -20.11
C ALA A 432 48.59 -17.74 -19.37
N ALA A 433 48.34 -18.95 -18.88
CA ALA A 433 49.34 -19.81 -18.28
C ALA A 433 50.32 -20.36 -19.35
N LEU A 434 49.78 -20.99 -20.40
CA LEU A 434 50.59 -21.64 -21.44
C LEU A 434 51.36 -20.65 -22.33
N LYS A 435 50.93 -19.39 -22.40
CA LYS A 435 51.65 -18.33 -23.14
C LYS A 435 53.06 -18.05 -22.61
N LYS A 436 53.37 -18.49 -21.38
CA LYS A 436 54.69 -18.34 -20.75
C LYS A 436 55.60 -19.57 -20.91
N GLU A 437 55.07 -20.67 -21.45
CA GLU A 437 55.78 -21.94 -21.60
C GLU A 437 56.41 -22.05 -23.00
N GLU A 438 57.62 -22.59 -23.08
CA GLU A 438 58.40 -22.68 -24.34
C GLU A 438 58.45 -24.09 -24.95
N ASP A 439 57.92 -25.11 -24.26
CA ASP A 439 57.96 -26.48 -24.74
C ASP A 439 56.97 -26.73 -25.89
N LYS A 440 57.31 -27.68 -26.77
CA LYS A 440 56.51 -28.00 -27.97
C LYS A 440 55.09 -28.50 -27.65
N ALA A 441 54.90 -29.17 -26.52
CA ALA A 441 53.58 -29.69 -26.15
C ALA A 441 52.65 -28.56 -25.69
N SER A 442 53.17 -27.62 -24.90
CA SER A 442 52.47 -26.41 -24.49
C SER A 442 52.11 -25.51 -25.67
N GLN A 443 53.03 -25.35 -26.64
CA GLN A 443 52.74 -24.58 -27.87
C GLN A 443 51.63 -25.24 -28.72
N ALA A 444 51.66 -26.55 -28.88
CA ALA A 444 50.60 -27.27 -29.60
C ALA A 444 49.24 -27.19 -28.88
N ARG A 445 49.23 -27.29 -27.55
CA ARG A 445 48.01 -27.12 -26.74
C ARG A 445 47.48 -25.69 -26.81
N LEU A 446 48.35 -24.69 -26.81
CA LEU A 446 47.99 -23.27 -26.94
C LEU A 446 47.28 -22.97 -28.27
N GLU A 447 47.74 -23.57 -29.38
CA GLU A 447 47.06 -23.42 -30.67
C GLU A 447 45.63 -24.00 -30.65
N VAL A 448 45.44 -25.17 -30.02
CA VAL A 448 44.12 -25.79 -29.86
C VAL A 448 43.20 -24.90 -29.01
N ILE A 449 43.69 -24.41 -27.87
CA ILE A 449 42.92 -23.51 -26.98
C ILE A 449 42.52 -22.23 -27.69
N ARG A 450 43.41 -21.62 -28.47
CA ARG A 450 43.09 -20.41 -29.24
C ARG A 450 41.99 -20.66 -30.26
N ARG A 451 42.01 -21.82 -30.90
CA ARG A 451 40.96 -22.22 -31.83
C ARG A 451 39.62 -22.43 -31.10
N GLU A 452 39.61 -23.18 -30.01
CA GLU A 452 38.42 -23.39 -29.17
C GLU A 452 37.86 -22.05 -28.64
N LEU A 453 38.72 -21.14 -28.17
CA LEU A 453 38.33 -19.80 -27.73
C LEU A 453 37.68 -18.99 -28.86
N SER A 454 38.23 -19.05 -30.07
CA SER A 454 37.65 -18.34 -31.22
C SER A 454 36.27 -18.89 -31.58
N GLU A 455 36.10 -20.22 -31.56
CA GLU A 455 34.82 -20.88 -31.85
C GLU A 455 33.78 -20.57 -30.75
N LEU A 456 34.17 -20.64 -29.47
CA LEU A 456 33.27 -20.34 -28.35
C LEU A 456 32.91 -18.87 -28.25
N ARG A 457 33.84 -17.94 -28.49
CA ARG A 457 33.53 -16.50 -28.53
C ARG A 457 32.54 -16.15 -29.63
N ALA A 458 32.73 -16.69 -30.84
CA ALA A 458 31.76 -16.49 -31.92
C ALA A 458 30.37 -17.03 -31.57
N LYS A 459 30.30 -18.19 -30.90
CA LYS A 459 29.04 -18.75 -30.40
C LYS A 459 28.41 -17.86 -29.32
N ALA A 460 29.19 -17.41 -28.34
CA ALA A 460 28.73 -16.55 -27.26
C ALA A 460 28.21 -15.20 -27.78
N ASP A 461 28.91 -14.57 -28.73
CA ASP A 461 28.49 -13.32 -29.35
C ASP A 461 27.16 -13.49 -30.09
N SER A 462 27.00 -14.58 -30.84
CA SER A 462 25.73 -14.90 -31.51
C SER A 462 24.59 -15.07 -30.50
N MET A 463 24.81 -15.84 -29.44
CA MET A 463 23.82 -16.06 -28.38
C MET A 463 23.48 -14.77 -27.63
N LYS A 464 24.47 -13.90 -27.41
CA LYS A 464 24.28 -12.61 -26.74
C LYS A 464 23.42 -11.66 -27.57
N VAL A 465 23.71 -11.54 -28.86
CA VAL A 465 22.90 -10.71 -29.78
C VAL A 465 21.46 -11.22 -29.84
N GLN A 466 21.28 -12.54 -29.89
CA GLN A 466 19.96 -13.16 -29.86
C GLN A 466 19.23 -12.87 -28.54
N TRP A 467 19.90 -13.05 -27.40
CA TRP A 467 19.34 -12.77 -26.08
C TRP A 467 18.91 -11.30 -25.92
N GLU A 468 19.74 -10.35 -26.36
CA GLU A 468 19.41 -8.92 -26.34
C GLU A 468 18.18 -8.61 -27.21
N ALA A 469 18.09 -9.22 -28.40
CA ALA A 469 16.93 -9.07 -29.30
C ALA A 469 15.64 -9.67 -28.71
N GLU A 470 15.72 -10.87 -28.12
CA GLU A 470 14.59 -11.50 -27.43
C GLU A 470 14.12 -10.64 -26.24
N LYS A 471 15.05 -10.13 -25.43
CA LYS A 471 14.74 -9.28 -24.28
C LYS A 471 14.06 -7.97 -24.67
N GLU A 472 14.53 -7.32 -25.73
CA GLU A 472 13.92 -6.08 -26.24
C GLU A 472 12.50 -6.33 -26.77
N ALA A 473 12.29 -7.44 -27.50
CA ALA A 473 10.98 -7.82 -28.01
C ALA A 473 9.98 -8.10 -26.88
N ILE A 474 10.38 -8.83 -25.83
CA ILE A 474 9.55 -9.08 -24.63
C ILE A 474 9.20 -7.76 -23.93
N HIS A 475 10.17 -6.86 -23.78
CA HIS A 475 9.93 -5.54 -23.16
C HIS A 475 8.88 -4.73 -23.94
N LYS A 476 8.94 -4.75 -25.27
CA LYS A 476 7.97 -4.06 -26.13
C LYS A 476 6.55 -4.60 -25.96
N VAL A 477 6.38 -5.93 -25.92
CA VAL A 477 5.07 -6.56 -25.67
C VAL A 477 4.51 -6.13 -24.31
N ARG A 478 5.36 -6.10 -23.27
CA ARG A 478 4.96 -5.69 -21.93
C ARG A 478 4.43 -4.26 -21.87
N GLU A 479 5.14 -3.31 -22.48
CA GLU A 479 4.72 -1.89 -22.46
C GLU A 479 3.38 -1.69 -23.17
N ILE A 480 3.13 -2.41 -24.26
CA ILE A 480 1.83 -2.37 -24.96
C ILE A 480 0.72 -2.99 -24.10
N ARG A 481 0.99 -4.09 -23.38
CA ARG A 481 0.01 -4.70 -22.45
C ARG A 481 -0.37 -3.73 -21.31
N LYS A 482 0.61 -3.01 -20.75
CA LYS A 482 0.35 -1.95 -19.75
C LYS A 482 -0.51 -0.82 -20.31
N GLU A 483 -0.25 -0.40 -21.55
CA GLU A 483 -1.05 0.61 -22.22
C GLU A 483 -2.50 0.15 -22.40
N ILE A 484 -2.71 -1.09 -22.84
CA ILE A 484 -4.05 -1.70 -23.00
C ILE A 484 -4.81 -1.72 -21.68
N GLU A 485 -4.17 -2.12 -20.58
CA GLU A 485 -4.82 -2.16 -19.26
C GLU A 485 -5.26 -0.76 -18.82
N LYS A 486 -4.39 0.25 -18.99
CA LYS A 486 -4.73 1.65 -18.71
C LYS A 486 -5.94 2.10 -19.53
N ILE A 487 -5.98 1.78 -20.82
CA ILE A 487 -7.12 2.12 -21.70
C ILE A 487 -8.39 1.41 -21.24
N ARG A 488 -8.33 0.12 -20.88
CA ARG A 488 -9.48 -0.64 -20.35
C ARG A 488 -10.04 0.02 -19.09
N ARG A 489 -9.17 0.45 -18.19
CA ARG A 489 -9.56 1.17 -16.97
C ARG A 489 -10.21 2.52 -17.27
N ASP A 490 -9.67 3.26 -18.23
CA ASP A 490 -10.25 4.54 -18.65
C ASP A 490 -11.63 4.34 -19.31
N ILE A 491 -11.86 3.22 -20.00
CA ILE A 491 -13.16 2.82 -20.53
C ILE A 491 -14.15 2.56 -19.39
N GLU A 492 -13.78 1.74 -18.40
CA GLU A 492 -14.66 1.46 -17.25
C GLU A 492 -15.05 2.74 -16.50
N GLU A 493 -14.12 3.69 -16.32
CA GLU A 493 -14.42 4.96 -15.69
C GLU A 493 -15.37 5.82 -16.54
N ALA A 494 -15.17 5.86 -17.85
CA ALA A 494 -16.07 6.59 -18.76
C ALA A 494 -17.48 5.97 -18.81
N GLU A 495 -17.59 4.64 -18.77
CA GLU A 495 -18.86 3.92 -18.67
C GLU A 495 -19.61 4.28 -17.37
N ARG A 496 -18.89 4.35 -16.24
CA ARG A 496 -19.45 4.79 -14.95
C ARG A 496 -19.99 6.23 -14.99
N GLN A 497 -19.31 7.11 -15.71
CA GLN A 497 -19.70 8.51 -15.86
C GLN A 497 -20.78 8.73 -16.94
N TYR A 498 -21.24 7.67 -17.61
CA TYR A 498 -22.14 7.73 -18.77
C TYR A 498 -21.59 8.59 -19.93
N ASP A 499 -20.27 8.75 -20.04
CA ASP A 499 -19.62 9.46 -21.14
C ASP A 499 -19.44 8.52 -22.34
N LEU A 500 -20.54 8.28 -23.06
CA LEU A 500 -20.59 7.36 -24.20
C LEU A 500 -19.67 7.78 -25.36
N ASN A 501 -19.39 9.08 -25.50
CA ASN A 501 -18.48 9.59 -26.54
C ASN A 501 -17.05 9.15 -26.25
N LYS A 502 -16.60 9.34 -25.01
CA LYS A 502 -15.27 8.91 -24.57
C LYS A 502 -15.12 7.39 -24.60
N VAL A 503 -16.16 6.64 -24.23
CA VAL A 503 -16.18 5.16 -24.36
C VAL A 503 -15.97 4.75 -25.82
N ALA A 504 -16.69 5.36 -26.76
CA ALA A 504 -16.56 5.04 -28.18
C ALA A 504 -15.16 5.37 -28.73
N GLU A 505 -14.61 6.53 -28.39
CA GLU A 505 -13.23 6.92 -28.78
C GLU A 505 -12.20 5.91 -28.23
N LEU A 506 -12.26 5.62 -26.93
CA LEU A 506 -11.30 4.72 -26.29
C LEU A 506 -11.40 3.29 -26.83
N LYS A 507 -12.62 2.77 -27.05
CA LYS A 507 -12.85 1.40 -27.48
C LYS A 507 -12.52 1.16 -28.95
N TYR A 508 -12.96 2.05 -29.85
CA TYR A 508 -12.84 1.83 -31.30
C TYR A 508 -11.58 2.45 -31.92
N SER A 509 -10.99 3.47 -31.27
CA SER A 509 -9.73 4.07 -31.74
C SER A 509 -8.55 3.51 -30.97
N LYS A 510 -8.41 3.89 -29.69
CA LYS A 510 -7.17 3.62 -28.92
C LYS A 510 -6.97 2.16 -28.57
N LEU A 511 -8.00 1.49 -28.05
CA LEU A 511 -7.91 0.08 -27.67
C LEU A 511 -7.68 -0.81 -28.89
N ALA A 512 -8.41 -0.57 -29.98
CA ALA A 512 -8.26 -1.33 -31.22
C ALA A 512 -6.85 -1.17 -31.85
N ASP A 513 -6.30 0.05 -31.82
CA ASP A 513 -4.93 0.31 -32.26
C ASP A 513 -3.89 -0.38 -31.37
N ALA A 514 -4.01 -0.26 -30.05
CA ALA A 514 -3.11 -0.91 -29.10
C ALA A 514 -3.16 -2.44 -29.23
N GLN A 515 -4.33 -3.02 -29.44
CA GLN A 515 -4.49 -4.46 -29.71
C GLN A 515 -3.82 -4.89 -31.02
N ARG A 516 -3.89 -4.07 -32.07
CA ARG A 516 -3.18 -4.32 -33.33
C ARG A 516 -1.66 -4.30 -33.11
N ARG A 517 -1.15 -3.27 -32.44
CA ARG A 517 0.27 -3.15 -32.08
C ARG A 517 0.75 -4.32 -31.23
N LEU A 518 -0.07 -4.79 -30.29
CA LEU A 518 0.23 -5.97 -29.47
C LEU A 518 0.41 -7.20 -30.34
N LYS A 519 -0.55 -7.46 -31.24
CA LYS A 519 -0.50 -8.61 -32.14
C LYS A 519 0.74 -8.57 -33.05
N GLU A 520 1.06 -7.41 -33.61
CA GLU A 520 2.27 -7.23 -34.41
C GLU A 520 3.55 -7.49 -33.60
N ALA A 521 3.61 -7.02 -32.34
CA ALA A 521 4.76 -7.27 -31.47
C ALA A 521 4.89 -8.76 -31.09
N GLU A 522 3.79 -9.45 -30.80
CA GLU A 522 3.76 -10.90 -30.53
C GLU A 522 4.21 -11.72 -31.76
N GLU A 523 3.81 -11.32 -32.97
CA GLU A 523 4.27 -11.95 -34.21
C GLU A 523 5.77 -11.75 -34.45
N GLN A 524 6.32 -10.57 -34.13
CA GLN A 524 7.76 -10.32 -34.21
C GLN A 524 8.53 -11.16 -33.19
N LEU A 525 8.05 -11.22 -31.95
CA LEU A 525 8.65 -12.04 -30.90
C LEU A 525 8.70 -13.53 -31.29
N SER A 526 7.60 -14.05 -31.84
CA SER A 526 7.55 -15.42 -32.35
C SER A 526 8.56 -15.67 -33.49
N LYS A 527 8.78 -14.70 -34.37
CA LYS A 527 9.79 -14.80 -35.43
C LYS A 527 11.22 -14.82 -34.86
N VAL A 528 11.51 -13.97 -33.88
CA VAL A 528 12.82 -13.95 -33.21
C VAL A 528 13.09 -15.30 -32.52
N GLN A 529 12.10 -15.86 -31.81
CA GLN A 529 12.22 -17.14 -31.11
C GLN A 529 12.23 -18.37 -32.05
N SER A 530 11.79 -18.24 -33.30
CA SER A 530 11.80 -19.36 -34.26
C SER A 530 13.20 -19.82 -34.69
N GLN A 531 14.22 -18.99 -34.47
CA GLN A 531 15.62 -19.30 -34.79
C GLN A 531 16.35 -20.01 -33.63
N GLY A 532 15.63 -20.38 -32.57
CA GLY A 532 16.14 -20.87 -31.30
C GLY A 532 15.57 -20.01 -30.18
N ARG A 533 15.23 -20.59 -29.03
CA ARG A 533 14.63 -19.85 -27.92
C ARG A 533 15.59 -19.87 -26.74
N LEU A 534 16.17 -18.72 -26.41
CA LEU A 534 17.04 -18.58 -25.23
C LEU A 534 16.25 -18.18 -23.98
N LEU A 535 15.18 -17.40 -24.14
CA LEU A 535 14.30 -16.94 -23.07
C LEU A 535 12.93 -17.61 -23.11
N ARG A 536 12.53 -18.16 -21.96
CA ARG A 536 11.15 -18.59 -21.70
C ARG A 536 10.37 -17.40 -21.16
N GLU A 537 9.18 -17.19 -21.69
CA GLU A 537 8.26 -16.12 -21.22
C GLU A 537 6.90 -16.68 -20.83
N GLU A 538 6.70 -17.99 -20.97
CA GLU A 538 5.45 -18.66 -20.69
C GLU A 538 5.59 -19.55 -19.46
N VAL A 539 4.68 -19.41 -18.51
CA VAL A 539 4.51 -20.34 -17.39
C VAL A 539 3.66 -21.51 -17.88
N THR A 540 4.23 -22.71 -17.82
CA THR A 540 3.59 -23.96 -18.21
C THR A 540 3.36 -24.86 -17.00
N GLU A 541 2.84 -26.07 -17.23
CA GLU A 541 2.70 -27.10 -16.19
C GLU A 541 4.05 -27.54 -15.61
N GLU A 542 5.15 -27.44 -16.38
CA GLU A 542 6.49 -27.81 -15.92
C GLU A 542 6.98 -26.88 -14.81
N GLU A 543 6.86 -25.56 -15.00
CA GLU A 543 7.26 -24.56 -14.01
C GLU A 543 6.44 -24.70 -12.71
N ILE A 544 5.14 -24.96 -12.83
CA ILE A 544 4.29 -25.21 -11.66
C ILE A 544 4.73 -26.48 -10.93
N ALA A 545 4.99 -27.57 -11.66
CA ALA A 545 5.46 -28.82 -11.06
C ALA A 545 6.82 -28.66 -10.40
N GLU A 546 7.71 -27.83 -10.96
CA GLU A 546 9.01 -27.52 -10.36
C GLU A 546 8.86 -26.77 -9.04
N VAL A 547 8.01 -25.74 -8.98
CA VAL A 547 7.73 -25.01 -7.73
C VAL A 547 7.13 -25.95 -6.68
N VAL A 548 6.14 -26.77 -7.05
CA VAL A 548 5.54 -27.77 -6.14
C VAL A 548 6.61 -28.77 -5.66
N SER A 549 7.51 -29.19 -6.55
CA SER A 549 8.61 -30.10 -6.22
C SER A 549 9.55 -29.49 -5.17
N ARG A 550 9.88 -28.20 -5.28
CA ARG A 550 10.69 -27.49 -4.29
C ARG A 550 9.99 -27.38 -2.93
N TRP A 551 8.70 -27.05 -2.92
CA TRP A 551 7.94 -26.86 -1.68
C TRP A 551 7.73 -28.17 -0.92
N THR A 552 7.50 -29.26 -1.65
CA THR A 552 7.11 -30.56 -1.06
C THR A 552 8.27 -31.55 -0.95
N GLY A 553 9.38 -31.29 -1.65
CA GLY A 553 10.50 -32.23 -1.80
C GLY A 553 10.20 -33.44 -2.69
N ILE A 554 9.02 -33.49 -3.33
CA ILE A 554 8.61 -34.60 -4.21
C ILE A 554 9.23 -34.37 -5.59
N PRO A 555 10.01 -35.31 -6.17
CA PRO A 555 10.60 -35.13 -7.49
C PRO A 555 9.55 -34.90 -8.59
N VAL A 556 9.83 -33.98 -9.52
CA VAL A 556 8.95 -33.62 -10.65
C VAL A 556 8.48 -34.85 -11.44
N THR A 557 9.37 -35.83 -11.66
CA THR A 557 9.04 -37.08 -12.35
C THR A 557 7.88 -37.83 -11.69
N ARG A 558 7.84 -37.87 -10.35
CA ARG A 558 6.76 -38.52 -9.60
C ARG A 558 5.45 -37.73 -9.63
N LEU A 559 5.52 -36.40 -9.74
CA LEU A 559 4.34 -35.54 -9.86
C LEU A 559 3.62 -35.83 -11.20
N VAL A 560 4.39 -35.82 -12.30
CA VAL A 560 3.88 -36.01 -13.67
C VAL A 560 3.42 -37.46 -13.93
N GLU A 561 4.17 -38.47 -13.45
CA GLU A 561 3.78 -39.89 -13.59
C GLU A 561 2.41 -40.19 -12.96
N SER A 562 2.13 -39.59 -11.80
CA SER A 562 0.90 -39.82 -11.06
C SER A 562 -0.37 -39.31 -11.75
N GLU A 563 -0.25 -38.36 -12.68
CA GLU A 563 -1.34 -37.88 -13.53
C GLU A 563 -1.56 -38.80 -14.73
N ARG A 564 -0.46 -39.23 -15.37
CA ARG A 564 -0.48 -40.18 -16.49
C ARG A 564 -1.09 -41.53 -16.11
N GLU A 565 -0.72 -42.10 -14.97
CA GLU A 565 -1.31 -43.36 -14.47
C GLU A 565 -2.82 -43.25 -14.21
N LYS A 566 -3.33 -42.05 -13.91
CA LYS A 566 -4.74 -41.80 -13.66
C LYS A 566 -5.55 -41.77 -14.96
N LEU A 567 -4.98 -41.17 -16.01
CA LEU A 567 -5.55 -41.17 -17.36
C LEU A 567 -5.59 -42.57 -17.99
N LEU A 568 -4.68 -43.47 -17.61
CA LEU A 568 -4.65 -44.86 -18.07
C LEU A 568 -5.66 -45.77 -17.33
N ARG A 569 -6.25 -45.32 -16.22
CA ARG A 569 -7.26 -46.05 -15.43
C ARG A 569 -8.69 -45.53 -15.63
N LEU A 570 -8.86 -44.46 -16.40
CA LEU A 570 -10.14 -43.97 -16.95
C LEU A 570 -10.32 -44.52 -18.35
#